data_AF-A0A075GLH4-F1
#
_entry.id   AF-A0A075GLH4-F1
#
_cell.length_a   1.000
_cell.length_b   1.000
_cell.length_c   1.000
_cell.angle_alpha   90.00
_cell.angle_beta   90.00
_cell.angle_gamma   90.00
#
_symmetry.space_group_name_H-M   'P 1'
#
loop_
_entity.id
_entity.type
_entity.pdbx_description
1 polymer ?
#
loop_
_entity_poly.entity_id
_entity_poly.type
_entity_poly.pdbx_seq_one_letter_code
_entity_poly.pdbx_strand_id
1 'polypeptide(L)'
;MRCKHCDPTSTVAKCPRCAILLPKLTLAHEVLKPEARALETVRGVLSGVDLESLRNGDESELQRIWEELIGFSPSIGAVPGLEAAKGRVSWDDDAIEEWQEYLEFHNSDELDDLHFELPLPCGSAYERRGNGHYIDDSRLQGPLPSLDLATLLSQANEGSNHEKFNDWGVLLATLAAACWTGSDPMSLGWVQQRIYDSAPAILNEELRSLIDGNFGHLFAGVGMHPFWHFACDRTDSSIDDTLAENETLHPKQWKKLEYTLGSIARAWRESFQLEGEKSRSIPYLPSLVAMDDRLHLLCRSFNGFSVARIPLDVDVWRWVVTWSLHPPNSEIGQYLRAIQWLLLQDDEKEEIAPLPERRALQFLSSIWSNFGAAVSLTTANNIAIQGESGLAYRIGISSSRTEWDLSIHTFRNMADANAEKSGIPVCIQLNSEISGLPLGDRIATFMLALRGDSSTANSISTLQDLHKSWFGDTAWAGNHRLSKSQWKKMEGAHPNGFVEQDDGDDDWLEEAWEMEEEEYWEEDELSQAPSPPGDSEVIGVVRSEIPWFTPEAPPPEEEDESDISVWRMVADALGERMEG
;
A
#
# COMPACT_ATOMS: atom_id res chain seq x y z
N MET A 1 22.27 25.28 7.74
CA MET A 1 22.28 24.64 9.07
C MET A 1 21.63 23.26 8.94
N ARG A 2 22.30 22.20 9.43
CA ARG A 2 21.70 20.86 9.53
C ARG A 2 20.80 20.82 10.77
N CYS A 3 19.78 19.96 10.77
CA CYS A 3 18.91 19.70 11.91
C CYS A 3 18.98 18.23 12.29
N LYS A 4 18.37 17.82 13.42
CA LYS A 4 18.40 16.44 13.93
C LYS A 4 18.06 15.36 12.87
N HIS A 5 17.15 15.66 11.95
CA HIS A 5 16.76 14.78 10.84
C HIS A 5 17.80 14.67 9.71
N CYS A 6 18.57 15.72 9.55
CA CYS A 6 19.49 15.93 8.44
C CYS A 6 20.97 15.68 8.91
N ASP A 7 21.19 15.14 10.12
CA ASP A 7 22.20 15.57 11.11
C ASP A 7 21.93 14.97 12.52
N PRO A 8 22.06 13.65 12.80
CA PRO A 8 21.69 13.08 14.11
C PRO A 8 22.37 13.72 15.32
N THR A 9 23.54 14.34 15.13
CA THR A 9 24.30 15.02 16.19
C THR A 9 23.87 16.48 16.42
N SER A 10 22.98 17.01 15.56
CA SER A 10 22.52 18.39 15.62
C SER A 10 21.40 18.60 16.65
N THR A 11 21.51 19.67 17.43
CA THR A 11 20.48 20.11 18.38
C THR A 11 19.37 20.96 17.75
N VAL A 12 19.54 21.44 16.51
CA VAL A 12 18.51 22.18 15.78
C VAL A 12 17.35 21.25 15.44
N ALA A 13 16.13 21.61 15.86
CA ALA A 13 14.93 20.78 15.71
C ALA A 13 14.55 20.55 14.24
N LYS A 14 14.43 21.60 13.42
CA LYS A 14 14.03 21.50 12.01
C LYS A 14 14.76 22.56 11.18
N CYS A 15 15.38 22.18 10.06
CA CYS A 15 15.96 23.12 9.10
C CYS A 15 14.98 23.40 7.96
N PRO A 16 15.10 24.51 7.20
CA PRO A 16 14.14 24.85 6.14
C PRO A 16 13.89 23.74 5.10
N ARG A 17 14.92 22.94 4.77
CA ARG A 17 14.81 21.79 3.85
C ARG A 17 13.96 20.68 4.45
N CYS A 18 14.37 20.23 5.64
CA CYS A 18 13.65 19.23 6.41
C CYS A 18 12.20 19.75 6.73
N ALA A 19 11.96 21.06 6.85
CA ALA A 19 10.62 21.65 7.00
C ALA A 19 9.69 21.46 5.79
N ILE A 20 10.23 21.38 4.58
CA ILE A 20 9.48 21.16 3.34
C ILE A 20 9.21 19.66 3.13
N LEU A 21 10.23 18.84 3.35
CA LEU A 21 10.19 17.42 3.02
C LEU A 21 9.49 16.57 4.10
N LEU A 22 9.70 16.88 5.38
CA LEU A 22 9.15 16.06 6.47
C LEU A 22 7.62 15.97 6.41
N PRO A 23 6.84 17.06 6.22
CA PRO A 23 5.40 16.93 6.07
C PRO A 23 4.95 16.04 4.91
N LYS A 24 5.77 15.89 3.86
CA LYS A 24 5.51 15.01 2.70
C LYS A 24 5.90 13.55 2.98
N LEU A 25 6.91 13.34 3.81
CA LEU A 25 7.38 12.02 4.25
C LEU A 25 6.54 11.45 5.39
N THR A 26 5.94 12.34 6.20
CA THR A 26 5.15 12.00 7.38
C THR A 26 3.67 12.33 7.18
N LEU A 27 3.17 12.35 5.94
CA LEU A 27 1.77 12.68 5.60
C LEU A 27 0.76 11.91 6.48
N ALA A 28 1.05 10.65 6.75
CA ALA A 28 0.27 9.78 7.62
C ALA A 28 0.19 10.26 9.07
N HIS A 29 1.22 10.95 9.57
CA HIS A 29 1.37 11.28 10.99
C HIS A 29 0.31 12.29 11.45
N GLU A 30 0.26 13.47 10.85
CA GLU A 30 -0.71 14.50 11.28
C GLU A 30 -2.15 14.11 10.95
N VAL A 31 -2.34 13.42 9.83
CA VAL A 31 -3.67 13.07 9.30
C VAL A 31 -4.34 11.95 10.09
N LEU A 32 -3.56 10.99 10.59
CA LEU A 32 -4.06 9.86 11.37
C LEU A 32 -3.96 10.10 12.88
N LYS A 33 -3.47 11.27 13.32
CA LYS A 33 -3.33 11.59 14.73
C LYS A 33 -4.71 11.52 15.42
N PRO A 34 -4.86 10.71 16.48
CA PRO A 34 -6.11 10.61 17.23
C PRO A 34 -6.41 11.87 18.04
N GLU A 35 -7.66 12.01 18.46
CA GLU A 35 -8.08 13.07 19.38
C GLU A 35 -7.36 12.98 20.74
N ALA A 36 -7.08 14.14 21.34
CA ALA A 36 -6.37 14.24 22.61
C ALA A 36 -7.03 13.43 23.76
N ARG A 37 -8.37 13.37 23.79
CA ARG A 37 -9.13 12.61 24.79
C ARG A 37 -8.90 11.10 24.67
N ALA A 38 -8.87 10.58 23.45
CA ALA A 38 -8.60 9.17 23.20
C ALA A 38 -7.14 8.82 23.56
N LEU A 39 -6.20 9.70 23.19
CA LEU A 39 -4.78 9.57 23.57
C LEU A 39 -4.60 9.55 25.08
N GLU A 40 -5.25 10.44 25.83
CA GLU A 40 -5.16 10.48 27.30
C GLU A 40 -5.72 9.21 27.93
N THR A 41 -6.82 8.69 27.40
CA THR A 41 -7.45 7.46 27.88
C THR A 41 -6.51 6.26 27.70
N VAL A 42 -6.02 6.03 26.48
CA VAL A 42 -5.11 4.89 26.20
C VAL A 42 -3.78 5.04 26.91
N ARG A 43 -3.23 6.25 26.98
CA ARG A 43 -2.00 6.53 27.76
C ARG A 43 -2.16 6.21 29.24
N GLY A 44 -3.34 6.49 29.81
CA GLY A 44 -3.69 6.09 31.17
C GLY A 44 -3.57 4.58 31.37
N VAL A 45 -4.11 3.79 30.43
CA VAL A 45 -4.03 2.32 30.45
C VAL A 45 -2.58 1.84 30.33
N LEU A 46 -1.83 2.40 29.38
CA LEU A 46 -0.45 1.96 29.10
C LEU A 46 0.59 2.44 30.12
N SER A 47 0.25 3.37 31.02
CA SER A 47 1.20 4.01 31.96
C SER A 47 1.88 3.08 32.98
N GLY A 48 1.45 1.81 33.08
CA GLY A 48 2.06 0.77 33.91
C GLY A 48 2.49 -0.48 33.15
N VAL A 49 2.47 -0.43 31.81
CA VAL A 49 2.76 -1.57 30.94
C VAL A 49 4.22 -1.53 30.48
N ASP A 50 4.92 -2.66 30.58
CA ASP A 50 6.22 -2.81 29.94
C ASP A 50 6.03 -3.08 28.44
N LEU A 51 6.25 -2.05 27.62
CA LEU A 51 6.12 -2.15 26.17
C LEU A 51 7.23 -3.00 25.53
N GLU A 52 8.33 -3.33 26.23
CA GLU A 52 9.35 -4.25 25.70
C GLU A 52 8.82 -5.69 25.63
N SER A 53 7.95 -6.09 26.56
CA SER A 53 7.32 -7.41 26.57
C SER A 53 6.43 -7.68 25.37
N LEU A 54 5.72 -6.64 24.88
CA LEU A 54 4.95 -6.67 23.63
C LEU A 54 5.85 -7.01 22.42
N ARG A 55 7.13 -6.59 22.46
CA ARG A 55 8.11 -6.81 21.38
C ARG A 55 8.78 -8.18 21.52
N ASN A 56 8.91 -8.68 22.74
CA ASN A 56 9.50 -9.98 23.05
C ASN A 56 8.50 -11.14 22.93
N GLY A 57 7.19 -10.85 22.79
CA GLY A 57 6.17 -11.84 22.48
C GLY A 57 5.71 -12.70 23.66
N ASP A 58 5.74 -12.18 24.89
CA ASP A 58 5.17 -12.87 26.04
C ASP A 58 3.63 -12.88 25.96
N GLU A 59 3.05 -14.04 25.60
CA GLU A 59 1.60 -14.22 25.45
C GLU A 59 0.80 -13.85 26.71
N SER A 60 1.34 -14.08 27.91
CA SER A 60 0.61 -13.77 29.15
C SER A 60 0.53 -12.28 29.40
N GLU A 61 1.60 -11.54 29.12
CA GLU A 61 1.61 -10.09 29.24
C GLU A 61 0.84 -9.44 28.09
N LEU A 62 0.95 -9.98 26.87
CA LEU A 62 0.11 -9.58 25.73
C LEU A 62 -1.38 -9.69 26.10
N GLN A 63 -1.83 -10.84 26.58
CA GLN A 63 -3.22 -11.06 26.99
C GLN A 63 -3.67 -10.00 28.03
N ARG A 64 -2.87 -9.77 29.08
CA ARG A 64 -3.19 -8.80 30.13
C ARG A 64 -3.38 -7.38 29.57
N ILE A 65 -2.51 -6.96 28.65
CA ILE A 65 -2.57 -5.62 28.05
C ILE A 65 -3.86 -5.45 27.25
N TRP A 66 -4.23 -6.44 26.45
CA TRP A 66 -5.45 -6.39 25.65
C TRP A 66 -6.70 -6.45 26.51
N GLU A 67 -6.72 -7.24 27.60
CA GLU A 67 -7.81 -7.24 28.58
C GLU A 67 -8.00 -5.87 29.25
N GLU A 68 -6.90 -5.19 29.62
CA GLU A 68 -6.96 -3.83 30.16
C GLU A 68 -7.47 -2.83 29.12
N LEU A 69 -6.98 -2.88 27.89
CA LEU A 69 -7.49 -2.03 26.79
C LEU A 69 -8.99 -2.24 26.56
N ILE A 70 -9.45 -3.49 26.55
CA ILE A 70 -10.88 -3.80 26.43
C ILE A 70 -11.66 -3.24 27.63
N GLY A 71 -11.14 -3.36 28.85
CA GLY A 71 -11.79 -2.88 30.07
C GLY A 71 -12.00 -1.35 30.11
N PHE A 72 -11.13 -0.59 29.45
CA PHE A 72 -11.22 0.88 29.35
C PHE A 72 -11.80 1.36 28.01
N SER A 73 -12.20 0.46 27.12
CA SER A 73 -12.83 0.79 25.85
C SER A 73 -14.18 1.50 26.06
N PRO A 74 -14.55 2.45 25.20
CA PRO A 74 -15.93 2.89 25.07
C PRO A 74 -16.87 1.70 24.82
N SER A 75 -18.12 1.82 25.27
CA SER A 75 -19.12 0.76 25.06
C SER A 75 -19.40 0.57 23.58
N ILE A 76 -19.09 -0.62 23.06
CA ILE A 76 -19.36 -0.99 21.65
C ILE A 76 -20.86 -1.18 21.35
N GLY A 77 -21.72 -1.17 22.38
CA GLY A 77 -23.16 -1.39 22.23
C GLY A 77 -23.52 -2.81 21.79
N ALA A 78 -24.74 -3.00 21.29
CA ALA A 78 -25.20 -4.29 20.79
C ALA A 78 -24.78 -4.49 19.33
N VAL A 79 -23.94 -5.50 19.09
CA VAL A 79 -23.49 -5.96 17.78
C VAL A 79 -23.90 -7.44 17.63
N PRO A 80 -25.14 -7.74 17.19
CA PRO A 80 -25.73 -9.08 17.28
C PRO A 80 -24.89 -10.20 16.67
N GLY A 81 -24.36 -9.98 15.47
CA GLY A 81 -23.51 -10.94 14.75
C GLY A 81 -22.10 -11.09 15.35
N LEU A 82 -21.72 -10.19 16.27
CA LEU A 82 -20.49 -10.31 17.05
C LEU A 82 -20.75 -10.53 18.54
N GLU A 83 -21.93 -11.04 18.94
CA GLU A 83 -22.21 -11.34 20.35
C GLU A 83 -21.46 -12.59 20.82
N ALA A 84 -20.94 -12.51 22.06
CA ALA A 84 -20.39 -13.68 22.74
C ALA A 84 -21.49 -14.73 22.96
N ALA A 85 -21.09 -16.00 22.96
CA ALA A 85 -22.01 -17.10 23.11
C ALA A 85 -22.74 -17.09 24.45
N LYS A 86 -24.04 -17.40 24.42
CA LYS A 86 -24.89 -17.49 25.63
C LYS A 86 -24.97 -18.91 26.20
N GLY A 87 -24.22 -19.86 25.64
CA GLY A 87 -24.16 -21.25 26.06
C GLY A 87 -23.02 -22.01 25.37
N ARG A 88 -22.72 -23.24 25.83
CA ARG A 88 -21.70 -24.08 25.21
C ARG A 88 -22.12 -24.47 23.80
N VAL A 89 -21.27 -24.16 22.82
CA VAL A 89 -21.41 -24.62 21.44
C VAL A 89 -20.89 -26.06 21.38
N SER A 90 -21.59 -26.96 20.69
CA SER A 90 -21.08 -28.31 20.47
C SER A 90 -19.89 -28.24 19.52
N TRP A 91 -18.72 -28.63 20.02
CA TRP A 91 -17.49 -28.81 19.26
C TRP A 91 -17.03 -30.23 19.52
N ASP A 92 -17.06 -31.08 18.49
CA ASP A 92 -16.73 -32.50 18.62
C ASP A 92 -15.25 -32.77 18.38
N ASP A 93 -14.80 -33.94 18.84
CA ASP A 93 -13.40 -34.36 18.73
C ASP A 93 -12.99 -34.55 17.25
N ASP A 94 -13.93 -34.92 16.38
CA ASP A 94 -13.70 -35.08 14.93
C ASP A 94 -13.36 -33.72 14.28
N ALA A 95 -14.12 -32.66 14.58
CA ALA A 95 -13.80 -31.31 14.12
C ALA A 95 -12.44 -30.83 14.64
N ILE A 96 -12.07 -31.17 15.87
CA ILE A 96 -10.76 -30.85 16.43
C ILE A 96 -9.65 -31.55 15.64
N GLU A 97 -9.82 -32.83 15.31
CA GLU A 97 -8.85 -33.62 14.54
C GLU A 97 -8.65 -33.03 13.13
N GLU A 98 -9.71 -32.64 12.43
CA GLU A 98 -9.61 -31.99 11.11
C GLU A 98 -8.81 -30.68 11.17
N TRP A 99 -9.01 -29.86 12.21
CA TRP A 99 -8.21 -28.65 12.42
C TRP A 99 -6.77 -28.93 12.83
N GLN A 100 -6.49 -30.05 13.51
CA GLN A 100 -5.13 -30.50 13.82
C GLN A 100 -4.39 -30.93 12.56
N GLU A 101 -5.03 -31.72 11.69
CA GLU A 101 -4.47 -32.10 10.39
C GLU A 101 -4.13 -30.86 9.57
N TYR A 102 -5.06 -29.90 9.47
CA TYR A 102 -4.80 -28.63 8.78
C TYR A 102 -3.59 -27.87 9.36
N LEU A 103 -3.45 -27.84 10.69
CA LEU A 103 -2.30 -27.22 11.36
C LEU A 103 -0.98 -27.94 11.05
N GLU A 104 -0.99 -29.27 10.93
CA GLU A 104 0.18 -30.06 10.53
C GLU A 104 0.62 -29.72 9.10
N PHE A 105 -0.32 -29.65 8.14
CA PHE A 105 -0.04 -29.22 6.77
C PHE A 105 0.45 -27.77 6.67
N HIS A 106 -0.08 -26.88 7.52
CA HIS A 106 0.41 -25.50 7.60
C HIS A 106 1.88 -25.44 8.02
N ASN A 107 2.26 -26.23 9.01
CA ASN A 107 3.65 -26.29 9.49
C ASN A 107 4.61 -26.99 8.52
N SER A 108 4.13 -27.80 7.58
CA SER A 108 4.96 -28.45 6.55
C SER A 108 5.15 -27.62 5.28
N ASP A 109 4.49 -26.45 5.17
CA ASP A 109 4.53 -25.56 4.00
C ASP A 109 3.94 -26.21 2.72
N GLU A 110 3.02 -27.17 2.88
CA GLU A 110 2.41 -27.95 1.79
C GLU A 110 0.98 -27.48 1.42
N LEU A 111 0.67 -26.20 1.67
CA LEU A 111 -0.71 -25.67 1.58
C LEU A 111 -1.17 -25.26 0.17
N ASP A 112 -0.24 -24.94 -0.73
CA ASP A 112 -0.56 -24.15 -1.94
C ASP A 112 -1.46 -24.86 -2.97
N ASP A 113 -1.50 -26.20 -2.96
CA ASP A 113 -2.25 -27.01 -3.93
C ASP A 113 -3.44 -27.79 -3.31
N LEU A 114 -3.70 -27.61 -2.01
CA LEU A 114 -4.70 -28.39 -1.28
C LEU A 114 -6.00 -27.60 -1.08
N HIS A 115 -7.11 -28.31 -1.25
CA HIS A 115 -8.42 -27.82 -0.85
C HIS A 115 -8.77 -28.43 0.51
N PHE A 116 -9.04 -27.56 1.48
CA PHE A 116 -9.55 -27.94 2.79
C PHE A 116 -10.97 -27.41 2.94
N GLU A 117 -11.86 -28.25 3.44
CA GLU A 117 -13.18 -27.90 3.95
C GLU A 117 -13.17 -28.30 5.42
N LEU A 118 -13.27 -27.30 6.32
CA LEU A 118 -13.11 -27.47 7.76
C LEU A 118 -14.38 -26.94 8.47
N PRO A 119 -14.90 -27.66 9.45
CA PRO A 119 -16.07 -27.22 10.20
C PRO A 119 -15.74 -25.94 10.99
N LEU A 120 -16.74 -25.07 11.18
CA LEU A 120 -16.69 -23.95 12.11
C LEU A 120 -17.68 -24.16 13.25
N PRO A 121 -17.42 -23.60 14.44
CA PRO A 121 -18.37 -23.70 15.53
C PRO A 121 -19.69 -23.05 15.11
N CYS A 122 -20.80 -23.68 15.50
CA CYS A 122 -22.17 -23.32 15.09
C CYS A 122 -22.61 -23.75 13.68
N GLY A 123 -21.82 -24.55 12.96
CA GLY A 123 -22.27 -25.35 11.81
C GLY A 123 -22.06 -24.75 10.43
N SER A 124 -21.37 -23.61 10.32
CA SER A 124 -20.81 -23.15 9.03
C SER A 124 -19.55 -23.95 8.67
N ALA A 125 -19.12 -23.89 7.42
CA ALA A 125 -17.87 -24.46 6.94
C ALA A 125 -16.90 -23.35 6.51
N TYR A 126 -15.64 -23.45 6.93
CA TYR A 126 -14.53 -22.69 6.40
C TYR A 126 -13.86 -23.50 5.31
N GLU A 127 -13.55 -22.85 4.20
CA GLU A 127 -12.82 -23.51 3.13
C GLU A 127 -11.59 -22.72 2.70
N ARG A 128 -10.50 -23.44 2.49
CA ARG A 128 -9.30 -22.92 1.84
C ARG A 128 -9.20 -23.58 0.46
N ARG A 129 -9.19 -22.75 -0.59
CA ARG A 129 -9.01 -23.17 -1.99
C ARG A 129 -7.81 -22.41 -2.55
N GLY A 130 -6.62 -23.02 -2.51
CA GLY A 130 -5.35 -22.33 -2.74
C GLY A 130 -5.15 -21.17 -1.76
N ASN A 131 -4.96 -19.95 -2.28
CA ASN A 131 -4.85 -18.73 -1.48
C ASN A 131 -6.19 -18.03 -1.18
N GLY A 132 -7.31 -18.60 -1.61
CA GLY A 132 -8.64 -18.06 -1.35
C GLY A 132 -9.26 -18.62 -0.07
N HIS A 133 -9.90 -17.76 0.71
CA HIS A 133 -10.71 -18.12 1.87
C HIS A 133 -12.20 -18.03 1.54
N TYR A 134 -12.98 -19.00 1.99
CA TYR A 134 -14.42 -19.06 1.78
C TYR A 134 -15.15 -19.46 3.07
N ILE A 135 -16.39 -19.01 3.20
CA ILE A 135 -17.32 -19.43 4.26
C ILE A 135 -18.61 -19.85 3.57
N ASP A 136 -19.05 -21.09 3.77
CA ASP A 136 -20.27 -21.63 3.15
C ASP A 136 -20.31 -21.31 1.63
N ASP A 137 -19.26 -21.71 0.88
CA ASP A 137 -19.02 -21.39 -0.54
C ASP A 137 -18.84 -19.89 -0.91
N SER A 138 -19.00 -18.96 0.04
CA SER A 138 -18.90 -17.53 -0.22
C SER A 138 -17.46 -17.04 -0.08
N ARG A 139 -16.88 -16.52 -1.17
CA ARG A 139 -15.48 -16.05 -1.20
C ARG A 139 -15.29 -14.79 -0.36
N LEU A 140 -14.35 -14.83 0.57
CA LEU A 140 -13.92 -13.66 1.32
C LEU A 140 -12.93 -12.81 0.48
N GLN A 141 -13.05 -11.49 0.60
CA GLN A 141 -12.24 -10.54 -0.17
C GLN A 141 -10.84 -10.31 0.42
N GLY A 142 -10.67 -10.51 1.73
CA GLY A 142 -9.40 -10.31 2.43
C GLY A 142 -8.83 -11.60 3.03
N PRO A 143 -7.56 -11.57 3.46
CA PRO A 143 -6.91 -12.71 4.09
C PRO A 143 -7.49 -13.01 5.47
N LEU A 144 -7.25 -14.22 5.95
CA LEU A 144 -7.50 -14.62 7.33
C LEU A 144 -6.20 -15.09 7.99
N PRO A 145 -6.06 -14.90 9.32
CA PRO A 145 -4.94 -15.45 10.08
C PRO A 145 -5.12 -16.96 10.25
N SER A 146 -4.87 -17.72 9.18
CA SER A 146 -5.23 -19.14 9.08
C SER A 146 -4.49 -20.03 10.09
N LEU A 147 -3.26 -19.67 10.46
CA LEU A 147 -2.46 -20.37 11.48
C LEU A 147 -3.03 -20.15 12.87
N ASP A 148 -3.42 -18.92 13.21
CA ASP A 148 -4.04 -18.64 14.50
C ASP A 148 -5.43 -19.28 14.59
N LEU A 149 -6.21 -19.28 13.49
CA LEU A 149 -7.50 -19.99 13.42
C LEU A 149 -7.33 -21.48 13.67
N ALA A 150 -6.38 -22.11 12.99
CA ALA A 150 -6.07 -23.52 13.18
C ALA A 150 -5.65 -23.81 14.62
N THR A 151 -4.78 -22.96 15.18
CA THR A 151 -4.32 -23.09 16.56
C THR A 151 -5.46 -22.93 17.57
N LEU A 152 -6.44 -22.07 17.31
CA LEU A 152 -7.60 -21.85 18.18
C LEU A 152 -8.60 -23.00 18.14
N LEU A 153 -8.87 -23.55 16.96
CA LEU A 153 -9.93 -24.55 16.73
C LEU A 153 -9.47 -26.00 16.94
N SER A 154 -8.15 -26.25 16.90
CA SER A 154 -7.52 -27.54 17.21
C SER A 154 -7.35 -27.83 18.71
N GLN A 155 -7.70 -26.89 19.60
CA GLN A 155 -7.53 -27.04 21.05
C GLN A 155 -8.77 -27.67 21.73
N ALA A 156 -8.56 -28.78 22.45
CA ALA A 156 -9.59 -29.54 23.17
C ALA A 156 -9.62 -29.27 24.69
N ASN A 157 -9.61 -27.99 25.13
CA ASN A 157 -9.58 -27.63 26.56
C ASN A 157 -10.93 -27.09 27.08
N GLU A 158 -11.27 -27.35 28.35
CA GLU A 158 -12.46 -26.75 29.00
C GLU A 158 -12.36 -25.21 29.04
N GLY A 159 -13.40 -24.50 28.59
CA GLY A 159 -13.39 -23.03 28.47
C GLY A 159 -12.67 -22.50 27.23
N SER A 160 -12.51 -23.37 26.23
CA SER A 160 -11.93 -23.11 24.92
C SER A 160 -12.54 -21.91 24.19
N ASN A 161 -11.72 -21.32 23.32
CA ASN A 161 -12.08 -20.12 22.57
C ASN A 161 -13.25 -20.35 21.57
N HIS A 162 -13.52 -21.59 21.16
CA HIS A 162 -14.65 -21.94 20.29
C HIS A 162 -16.02 -21.80 20.98
N GLU A 163 -16.09 -21.95 22.31
CA GLU A 163 -17.33 -21.80 23.07
C GLU A 163 -17.72 -20.33 23.32
N LYS A 164 -16.85 -19.37 22.99
CA LYS A 164 -17.04 -17.95 23.34
C LYS A 164 -17.88 -17.16 22.33
N PHE A 165 -18.20 -17.70 21.15
CA PHE A 165 -18.75 -16.91 20.05
C PHE A 165 -19.92 -17.59 19.32
N ASN A 166 -20.97 -16.82 18.97
CA ASN A 166 -22.20 -17.37 18.39
C ASN A 166 -22.16 -17.58 16.86
N ASP A 167 -21.43 -16.75 16.11
CA ASP A 167 -21.53 -16.70 14.65
C ASP A 167 -20.13 -16.53 14.01
N TRP A 168 -19.41 -17.64 13.91
CA TRP A 168 -18.08 -17.65 13.32
C TRP A 168 -18.07 -17.15 11.87
N GLY A 169 -19.15 -17.39 11.11
CA GLY A 169 -19.29 -16.91 9.75
C GLY A 169 -19.27 -15.38 9.64
N VAL A 170 -19.94 -14.68 10.57
CA VAL A 170 -19.91 -13.21 10.63
C VAL A 170 -18.57 -12.70 11.16
N LEU A 171 -17.98 -13.34 12.19
CA LEU A 171 -16.68 -12.95 12.71
C LEU A 171 -15.58 -13.02 11.65
N LEU A 172 -15.49 -14.14 10.94
CA LEU A 172 -14.47 -14.34 9.92
C LEU A 172 -14.68 -13.43 8.71
N ALA A 173 -15.92 -13.21 8.28
CA ALA A 173 -16.18 -12.26 7.19
C ALA A 173 -15.87 -10.81 7.57
N THR A 174 -16.19 -10.39 8.80
CA THR A 174 -15.81 -9.06 9.29
C THR A 174 -14.30 -8.92 9.51
N LEU A 175 -13.63 -9.98 9.97
CA LEU A 175 -12.18 -10.04 10.10
C LEU A 175 -11.51 -9.93 8.72
N ALA A 176 -11.93 -10.73 7.74
CA ALA A 176 -11.41 -10.66 6.37
C ALA A 176 -11.64 -9.28 5.74
N ALA A 177 -12.79 -8.65 5.97
CA ALA A 177 -13.04 -7.29 5.50
C ALA A 177 -12.12 -6.23 6.14
N ALA A 178 -11.60 -6.49 7.34
CA ALA A 178 -10.72 -5.59 8.08
C ALA A 178 -9.23 -5.89 7.93
N CYS A 179 -8.89 -7.09 7.47
CA CYS A 179 -7.53 -7.61 7.45
C CYS A 179 -6.87 -7.42 6.08
N TRP A 180 -5.56 -7.19 6.09
CA TRP A 180 -4.74 -7.04 4.90
C TRP A 180 -3.54 -7.98 4.95
N THR A 181 -3.04 -8.41 3.79
CA THR A 181 -1.85 -9.25 3.73
C THR A 181 -0.62 -8.40 4.04
N GLY A 182 0.10 -8.78 5.09
CA GLY A 182 1.35 -8.17 5.49
C GLY A 182 2.55 -8.77 4.74
N SER A 183 3.65 -8.02 4.75
CA SER A 183 4.97 -8.53 4.37
C SER A 183 6.00 -7.87 5.28
N ASP A 184 7.00 -8.63 5.75
CA ASP A 184 8.09 -8.08 6.57
C ASP A 184 9.31 -7.74 5.69
N PRO A 185 9.92 -6.53 5.82
CA PRO A 185 9.48 -5.40 6.62
C PRO A 185 8.32 -4.63 6.02
N MET A 186 7.37 -4.22 6.87
CA MET A 186 6.29 -3.30 6.47
C MET A 186 6.88 -1.99 5.96
N SER A 187 6.82 -1.76 4.64
CA SER A 187 7.37 -0.55 4.04
C SER A 187 6.47 0.66 4.29
N LEU A 188 7.06 1.86 4.37
CA LEU A 188 6.26 3.11 4.44
C LEU A 188 5.31 3.23 3.26
N GLY A 189 5.81 2.84 2.08
CA GLY A 189 5.07 2.87 0.83
C GLY A 189 3.81 2.02 0.94
N TRP A 190 3.91 0.82 1.52
CA TRP A 190 2.75 -0.05 1.76
C TRP A 190 1.66 0.68 2.57
N VAL A 191 2.06 1.38 3.64
CA VAL A 191 1.13 2.09 4.54
C VAL A 191 0.56 3.34 3.88
N GLN A 192 1.40 4.15 3.24
CA GLN A 192 0.99 5.42 2.61
C GLN A 192 0.08 5.21 1.42
N GLN A 193 0.36 4.18 0.59
CA GLN A 193 -0.52 3.76 -0.49
C GLN A 193 -1.89 3.29 0.01
N ARG A 194 -2.00 2.95 1.31
CA ARG A 194 -3.21 2.44 1.95
C ARG A 194 -3.88 3.43 2.89
N ILE A 195 -3.55 4.72 2.78
CA ILE A 195 -4.34 5.77 3.44
C ILE A 195 -5.48 6.14 2.52
N TYR A 196 -6.68 5.74 2.93
CA TYR A 196 -7.87 5.84 2.11
C TYR A 196 -8.91 6.76 2.72
N ASP A 197 -9.85 7.20 1.91
CA ASP A 197 -11.05 7.86 2.39
C ASP A 197 -12.01 6.84 3.02
N SER A 198 -12.70 7.25 4.08
CA SER A 198 -13.56 6.41 4.90
C SER A 198 -14.79 5.88 4.17
N ALA A 199 -15.19 6.48 3.05
CA ALA A 199 -16.24 5.97 2.19
C ALA A 199 -15.83 6.08 0.70
N PRO A 200 -16.37 5.21 -0.18
CA PRO A 200 -16.07 5.27 -1.61
C PRO A 200 -16.42 6.64 -2.22
N ALA A 201 -15.75 7.04 -3.29
CA ALA A 201 -16.15 8.25 -4.03
C ALA A 201 -17.53 8.05 -4.69
N ILE A 202 -18.30 9.14 -4.84
CA ILE A 202 -19.53 9.09 -5.65
C ILE A 202 -19.10 9.19 -7.11
N LEU A 203 -19.18 8.10 -7.85
CA LEU A 203 -18.84 8.07 -9.28
C LEU A 203 -19.87 8.87 -10.07
N ASN A 204 -19.45 9.63 -11.08
CA ASN A 204 -20.35 10.26 -12.05
C ASN A 204 -20.69 9.28 -13.20
N GLU A 205 -21.67 9.63 -14.04
CA GLU A 205 -22.19 8.75 -15.10
C GLU A 205 -21.13 8.38 -16.17
N GLU A 206 -20.17 9.28 -16.45
CA GLU A 206 -19.03 9.02 -17.35
C GLU A 206 -17.99 8.05 -16.75
N LEU A 207 -17.70 8.13 -15.45
CA LEU A 207 -16.80 7.16 -14.78
C LEU A 207 -17.45 5.79 -14.63
N ARG A 208 -18.78 5.74 -14.46
CA ARG A 208 -19.54 4.48 -14.36
C ARG A 208 -19.48 3.68 -15.67
N SER A 209 -19.71 4.32 -16.81
CA SER A 209 -19.65 3.64 -18.11
C SER A 209 -18.24 3.13 -18.47
N LEU A 210 -17.19 3.77 -17.95
CA LEU A 210 -15.80 3.33 -18.11
C LEU A 210 -15.47 2.10 -17.23
N ILE A 211 -16.07 1.99 -16.05
CA ILE A 211 -15.85 0.90 -15.08
C ILE A 211 -16.66 -0.36 -15.47
N ASP A 212 -17.91 -0.18 -15.92
CA ASP A 212 -18.81 -1.28 -16.32
C ASP A 212 -18.29 -2.11 -17.51
N GLY A 213 -17.46 -1.52 -18.37
CA GLY A 213 -16.97 -2.16 -19.60
C GLY A 213 -15.82 -3.17 -19.41
N ASN A 214 -15.01 -3.04 -18.36
CA ASN A 214 -13.75 -3.80 -18.23
C ASN A 214 -13.33 -4.15 -16.80
N PHE A 215 -14.06 -3.71 -15.77
CA PHE A 215 -13.48 -3.58 -14.44
C PHE A 215 -14.39 -3.98 -13.25
N GLY A 216 -15.34 -4.89 -13.43
CA GLY A 216 -16.18 -5.42 -12.33
C GLY A 216 -15.40 -6.03 -11.14
N HIS A 217 -14.07 -6.15 -11.24
CA HIS A 217 -13.13 -6.62 -10.24
C HIS A 217 -12.22 -5.49 -9.68
N LEU A 218 -12.34 -4.24 -10.13
CA LEU A 218 -11.52 -3.12 -9.63
C LEU A 218 -11.69 -2.92 -8.13
N PHE A 219 -12.88 -3.15 -7.56
CA PHE A 219 -13.10 -2.98 -6.12
C PHE A 219 -12.56 -4.13 -5.25
N ALA A 220 -12.09 -5.23 -5.86
CA ALA A 220 -11.31 -6.25 -5.16
C ALA A 220 -9.91 -5.67 -4.85
N GLY A 221 -9.84 -4.79 -3.84
CA GLY A 221 -8.60 -4.12 -3.42
C GLY A 221 -8.64 -2.59 -3.45
N VAL A 222 -9.76 -1.95 -3.84
CA VAL A 222 -9.91 -0.49 -3.72
C VAL A 222 -10.13 -0.13 -2.27
N GLY A 223 -9.17 0.62 -1.73
CA GLY A 223 -9.13 1.05 -0.36
C GLY A 223 -10.37 1.76 0.13
N MET A 224 -11.24 1.00 0.77
CA MET A 224 -12.41 1.51 1.47
C MET A 224 -12.39 1.00 2.90
N HIS A 225 -13.11 1.70 3.79
CA HIS A 225 -13.20 1.29 5.17
C HIS A 225 -13.78 -0.14 5.31
N PRO A 226 -13.30 -0.98 6.26
CA PRO A 226 -13.75 -2.36 6.44
C PRO A 226 -15.27 -2.55 6.51
N PHE A 227 -15.97 -1.57 7.08
CA PHE A 227 -17.44 -1.54 7.09
C PHE A 227 -18.06 -1.62 5.69
N TRP A 228 -17.50 -0.88 4.72
CA TRP A 228 -17.97 -0.93 3.33
C TRP A 228 -17.60 -2.24 2.67
N HIS A 229 -16.37 -2.72 2.86
CA HIS A 229 -15.99 -4.04 2.36
C HIS A 229 -16.99 -5.12 2.77
N PHE A 230 -17.32 -5.17 4.07
CA PHE A 230 -18.32 -6.11 4.59
C PHE A 230 -19.72 -5.86 4.04
N ALA A 231 -20.14 -4.59 3.94
CA ALA A 231 -21.47 -4.23 3.45
C ALA A 231 -21.70 -4.68 2.00
N CYS A 232 -20.66 -4.59 1.17
CA CYS A 232 -20.74 -4.90 -0.25
C CYS A 232 -20.77 -6.40 -0.49
N ASP A 233 -19.92 -7.14 0.24
CA ASP A 233 -19.94 -8.59 0.24
C ASP A 233 -21.32 -9.16 0.61
N ARG A 234 -21.99 -8.57 1.61
CA ARG A 234 -23.23 -9.13 2.18
C ARG A 234 -24.52 -8.65 1.53
N THR A 235 -24.50 -7.73 0.58
CA THR A 235 -25.73 -7.16 0.01
C THR A 235 -26.11 -7.72 -1.37
N ASP A 236 -25.34 -8.63 -1.96
CA ASP A 236 -25.53 -9.20 -3.33
C ASP A 236 -25.72 -8.11 -4.41
N SER A 237 -25.41 -6.85 -4.07
CA SER A 237 -25.60 -5.65 -4.87
C SER A 237 -24.22 -5.12 -5.20
N SER A 238 -23.94 -4.75 -6.44
CA SER A 238 -22.67 -4.08 -6.74
C SER A 238 -22.60 -2.75 -5.95
N ILE A 239 -21.38 -2.36 -5.57
CA ILE A 239 -21.11 -1.04 -4.96
C ILE A 239 -21.69 0.08 -5.83
N ASP A 240 -21.56 -0.11 -7.14
CA ASP A 240 -21.98 0.86 -8.14
C ASP A 240 -23.49 1.03 -8.14
N ASP A 241 -24.28 -0.05 -8.16
CA ASP A 241 -25.75 0.05 -8.04
C ASP A 241 -26.21 0.71 -6.74
N THR A 242 -25.42 0.52 -5.67
CA THR A 242 -25.81 0.87 -4.31
C THR A 242 -25.47 2.31 -3.93
N LEU A 243 -24.32 2.83 -4.39
CA LEU A 243 -23.87 4.19 -4.09
C LEU A 243 -24.14 5.18 -5.21
N ALA A 244 -24.44 4.72 -6.44
CA ALA A 244 -24.68 5.58 -7.58
C ALA A 244 -25.98 6.40 -7.50
N GLU A 245 -27.03 5.84 -6.91
CA GLU A 245 -28.37 6.44 -6.97
C GLU A 245 -28.75 7.30 -5.75
N ASN A 246 -28.19 7.04 -4.56
CA ASN A 246 -28.77 7.55 -3.30
C ASN A 246 -27.80 8.31 -2.38
N GLU A 247 -26.58 8.64 -2.83
CA GLU A 247 -25.49 9.23 -2.02
C GLU A 247 -25.05 8.36 -0.79
N THR A 248 -25.86 7.35 -0.41
CA THR A 248 -25.80 6.45 0.75
C THR A 248 -26.52 5.13 0.44
N LEU A 249 -26.36 4.08 1.27
CA LEU A 249 -27.03 2.78 1.07
C LEU A 249 -28.57 2.91 1.12
N HIS A 250 -29.27 2.02 0.43
CA HIS A 250 -30.74 1.94 0.47
C HIS A 250 -31.24 1.55 1.88
N PRO A 251 -32.41 2.07 2.35
CA PRO A 251 -32.92 1.77 3.70
C PRO A 251 -33.06 0.27 4.05
N LYS A 252 -33.34 -0.59 3.06
CA LYS A 252 -33.39 -2.05 3.26
C LYS A 252 -32.02 -2.66 3.56
N GLN A 253 -30.97 -2.21 2.86
CA GLN A 253 -29.59 -2.69 3.09
C GLN A 253 -29.12 -2.23 4.46
N TRP A 254 -29.35 -0.96 4.79
CA TRP A 254 -29.08 -0.44 6.12
C TRP A 254 -29.78 -1.24 7.23
N LYS A 255 -31.01 -1.70 7.02
CA LYS A 255 -31.73 -2.56 7.98
C LYS A 255 -31.10 -3.97 8.09
N LYS A 256 -30.63 -4.55 6.98
CA LYS A 256 -29.91 -5.84 6.98
C LYS A 256 -28.58 -5.72 7.75
N LEU A 257 -27.85 -4.63 7.53
CA LEU A 257 -26.61 -4.33 8.25
C LEU A 257 -26.86 -4.05 9.73
N GLU A 258 -27.90 -3.31 10.10
CA GLU A 258 -28.25 -3.10 11.51
C GLU A 258 -28.67 -4.38 12.23
N TYR A 259 -29.29 -5.32 11.53
CA TYR A 259 -29.62 -6.62 12.12
C TYR A 259 -28.35 -7.41 12.50
N THR A 260 -27.30 -7.29 11.69
CA THR A 260 -26.05 -8.04 11.88
C THR A 260 -25.04 -7.27 12.75
N LEU A 261 -24.73 -6.03 12.37
CA LEU A 261 -23.70 -5.20 12.99
C LEU A 261 -24.23 -4.19 14.02
N GLY A 262 -25.55 -4.05 14.17
CA GLY A 262 -26.17 -3.30 15.26
C GLY A 262 -25.67 -1.86 15.40
N SER A 263 -24.98 -1.57 16.50
CA SER A 263 -24.44 -0.24 16.85
C SER A 263 -23.45 0.30 15.82
N ILE A 264 -22.65 -0.56 15.18
CA ILE A 264 -21.68 -0.15 14.16
C ILE A 264 -22.43 0.48 12.97
N ALA A 265 -23.44 -0.22 12.44
CA ALA A 265 -24.23 0.26 11.31
C ALA A 265 -24.99 1.55 11.64
N ARG A 266 -25.50 1.68 12.88
CA ARG A 266 -26.11 2.93 13.38
C ARG A 266 -25.12 4.08 13.41
N ALA A 267 -23.91 3.86 13.93
CA ALA A 267 -22.87 4.89 14.01
C ALA A 267 -22.49 5.41 12.62
N TRP A 268 -22.35 4.53 11.62
CA TRP A 268 -22.13 4.94 10.23
C TRP A 268 -23.30 5.74 9.67
N ARG A 269 -24.53 5.26 9.86
CA ARG A 269 -25.73 5.98 9.39
C ARG A 269 -25.83 7.38 9.99
N GLU A 270 -25.59 7.52 11.30
CA GLU A 270 -25.58 8.81 11.99
C GLU A 270 -24.45 9.72 11.49
N SER A 271 -23.25 9.18 11.25
CA SER A 271 -22.12 9.94 10.71
C SER A 271 -22.48 10.58 9.35
N PHE A 272 -23.09 9.85 8.41
CA PHE A 272 -23.53 10.45 7.14
C PHE A 272 -24.65 11.47 7.30
N GLN A 273 -25.59 11.24 8.22
CA GLN A 273 -26.69 12.18 8.44
C GLN A 273 -26.21 13.53 9.00
N LEU A 274 -25.18 13.52 9.84
CA LEU A 274 -24.67 14.71 10.51
C LEU A 274 -23.64 15.47 9.66
N GLU A 275 -22.74 14.74 9.01
CA GLU A 275 -21.53 15.31 8.41
C GLU A 275 -21.44 15.11 6.89
N GLY A 276 -22.30 14.27 6.31
CA GLY A 276 -22.47 14.10 4.86
C GLY A 276 -21.16 13.79 4.14
N GLU A 277 -20.76 14.70 3.25
CA GLU A 277 -19.53 14.61 2.45
C GLU A 277 -18.25 14.59 3.32
N LYS A 278 -18.25 15.27 4.47
CA LYS A 278 -17.09 15.28 5.37
C LYS A 278 -16.79 13.89 5.91
N SER A 279 -17.82 13.12 6.27
CA SER A 279 -17.70 11.73 6.73
C SER A 279 -17.17 10.77 5.68
N ARG A 280 -17.23 11.14 4.39
CA ARG A 280 -16.64 10.34 3.31
C ARG A 280 -15.14 10.55 3.21
N SER A 281 -14.70 11.79 3.38
CA SER A 281 -13.31 12.22 3.20
C SER A 281 -12.40 11.99 4.42
N ILE A 282 -12.91 11.30 5.46
CA ILE A 282 -12.14 11.08 6.68
C ILE A 282 -11.07 10.04 6.37
N PRO A 283 -9.78 10.40 6.44
CA PRO A 283 -8.70 9.50 6.07
C PRO A 283 -8.61 8.38 7.09
N TYR A 284 -8.55 7.13 6.65
CA TYR A 284 -8.39 5.93 7.46
C TYR A 284 -7.16 5.13 7.03
N LEU A 285 -6.61 4.34 7.95
CA LEU A 285 -5.52 3.40 7.70
C LEU A 285 -5.98 2.00 8.12
N PRO A 286 -5.73 0.96 7.31
CA PRO A 286 -5.95 -0.42 7.69
C PRO A 286 -5.49 -0.74 9.10
N SER A 287 -6.36 -1.39 9.87
CA SER A 287 -6.09 -1.70 11.26
C SER A 287 -5.45 -3.07 11.44
N LEU A 288 -5.94 -4.08 10.71
CA LEU A 288 -5.53 -5.47 10.91
C LEU A 288 -4.68 -5.97 9.76
N VAL A 289 -3.68 -6.77 10.11
CA VAL A 289 -2.73 -7.37 9.17
C VAL A 289 -2.57 -8.85 9.49
N ALA A 290 -2.73 -9.71 8.48
CA ALA A 290 -2.33 -11.11 8.52
C ALA A 290 -0.89 -11.18 8.03
N MET A 291 0.04 -11.44 8.95
CA MET A 291 1.46 -11.60 8.66
C MET A 291 1.86 -12.99 9.14
N ASP A 292 2.48 -13.78 8.26
CA ASP A 292 2.80 -15.19 8.50
C ASP A 292 1.58 -15.99 9.00
N ASP A 293 0.41 -15.73 8.40
CA ASP A 293 -0.88 -16.31 8.77
C ASP A 293 -1.32 -16.06 10.24
N ARG A 294 -0.74 -15.05 10.90
CA ARG A 294 -1.08 -14.63 12.26
C ARG A 294 -1.68 -13.23 12.30
N LEU A 295 -2.56 -12.99 13.27
CA LEU A 295 -3.28 -11.73 13.40
C LEU A 295 -2.46 -10.67 14.12
N HIS A 296 -2.34 -9.51 13.49
CA HIS A 296 -1.64 -8.37 14.04
C HIS A 296 -2.44 -7.07 13.91
N LEU A 297 -2.17 -6.13 14.82
CA LEU A 297 -2.60 -4.74 14.73
C LEU A 297 -1.49 -3.90 14.10
N LEU A 298 -1.82 -3.09 13.10
CA LEU A 298 -0.90 -2.11 12.54
C LEU A 298 -0.76 -0.92 13.51
N CYS A 299 0.45 -0.69 13.99
CA CYS A 299 0.76 0.30 15.00
C CYS A 299 1.88 1.24 14.54
N ARG A 300 1.82 2.46 15.07
CA ARG A 300 2.87 3.46 14.99
C ARG A 300 4.12 2.97 15.73
N SER A 301 5.29 3.08 15.11
CA SER A 301 6.58 2.72 15.70
C SER A 301 7.67 3.77 15.42
N PHE A 302 8.85 3.62 16.05
CA PHE A 302 9.98 4.56 15.95
C PHE A 302 10.46 4.79 14.50
N ASN A 303 10.38 3.75 13.67
CA ASN A 303 10.84 3.73 12.27
C ASN A 303 9.67 3.64 11.27
N GLY A 304 8.47 4.12 11.60
CA GLY A 304 7.33 4.08 10.69
C GLY A 304 6.12 3.47 11.35
N PHE A 305 5.62 2.43 10.70
CA PHE A 305 4.61 1.55 11.25
C PHE A 305 5.21 0.16 11.37
N SER A 306 4.73 -0.58 12.34
CA SER A 306 5.08 -1.96 12.62
C SER A 306 3.80 -2.69 13.00
N VAL A 307 3.84 -4.01 12.92
CA VAL A 307 2.76 -4.84 13.43
C VAL A 307 2.99 -5.13 14.93
N ALA A 308 1.90 -5.17 15.69
CA ALA A 308 1.85 -5.64 17.06
C ALA A 308 0.97 -6.90 17.10
N ARG A 309 1.45 -7.98 17.71
CA ARG A 309 0.72 -9.25 17.74
C ARG A 309 -0.56 -9.13 18.59
N ILE A 310 -1.66 -9.69 18.07
CA ILE A 310 -2.91 -9.84 18.82
C ILE A 310 -2.91 -11.23 19.46
N PRO A 311 -3.24 -11.37 20.77
CA PRO A 311 -3.34 -12.65 21.44
C PRO A 311 -4.28 -13.62 20.72
N LEU A 312 -4.03 -14.92 20.89
CA LEU A 312 -4.95 -15.98 20.46
C LEU A 312 -6.16 -16.06 21.40
N ASP A 313 -7.00 -15.03 21.40
CA ASP A 313 -8.27 -14.98 22.12
C ASP A 313 -9.37 -14.39 21.23
N VAL A 314 -10.40 -15.20 20.97
CA VAL A 314 -11.55 -14.84 20.12
C VAL A 314 -12.33 -13.66 20.70
N ASP A 315 -12.34 -13.50 22.02
CA ASP A 315 -12.96 -12.32 22.63
C ASP A 315 -12.18 -11.05 22.29
N VAL A 316 -10.84 -11.10 22.31
CA VAL A 316 -10.00 -9.97 21.89
C VAL A 316 -10.22 -9.68 20.41
N TRP A 317 -10.24 -10.71 19.55
CA TRP A 317 -10.45 -10.56 18.11
C TRP A 317 -11.78 -9.88 17.81
N ARG A 318 -12.85 -10.29 18.50
CA ARG A 318 -14.15 -9.64 18.42
C ARG A 318 -14.07 -8.14 18.69
N TRP A 319 -13.40 -7.74 19.77
CA TRP A 319 -13.29 -6.33 20.14
C TRP A 319 -12.50 -5.54 19.11
N VAL A 320 -11.36 -6.05 18.66
CA VAL A 320 -10.52 -5.35 17.67
C VAL A 320 -11.22 -5.23 16.31
N VAL A 321 -11.89 -6.29 15.85
CA VAL A 321 -12.72 -6.23 14.63
C VAL A 321 -13.85 -5.22 14.80
N THR A 322 -14.55 -5.24 15.93
CA THR A 322 -15.61 -4.26 16.22
C THR A 322 -15.08 -2.82 16.16
N TRP A 323 -13.94 -2.56 16.81
CA TRP A 323 -13.29 -1.26 16.75
C TRP A 323 -12.91 -0.84 15.32
N SER A 324 -12.39 -1.78 14.52
CA SER A 324 -11.97 -1.53 13.13
C SER A 324 -13.13 -1.24 12.18
N LEU A 325 -14.34 -1.68 12.51
CA LEU A 325 -15.54 -1.44 11.72
C LEU A 325 -16.23 -0.11 12.04
N HIS A 326 -15.93 0.52 13.18
CA HIS A 326 -16.55 1.78 13.57
C HIS A 326 -16.07 2.97 12.72
N PRO A 327 -16.91 4.02 12.53
CA PRO A 327 -16.49 5.24 11.84
C PRO A 327 -15.24 5.85 12.47
N PRO A 328 -14.25 6.32 11.69
CA PRO A 328 -12.99 6.74 12.28
C PRO A 328 -13.07 8.02 13.14
N ASN A 329 -14.10 8.85 12.96
CA ASN A 329 -14.40 10.01 13.81
C ASN A 329 -15.26 9.67 15.04
N SER A 330 -15.75 8.44 15.18
CA SER A 330 -16.51 8.04 16.37
C SER A 330 -15.59 7.87 17.58
N GLU A 331 -16.16 7.90 18.80
CA GLU A 331 -15.40 7.69 20.04
C GLU A 331 -14.63 6.36 20.03
N ILE A 332 -15.24 5.30 19.47
CA ILE A 332 -14.62 3.97 19.32
C ILE A 332 -13.54 3.98 18.25
N GLY A 333 -13.77 4.61 17.09
CA GLY A 333 -12.77 4.73 16.03
C GLY A 333 -11.54 5.53 16.48
N GLN A 334 -11.75 6.61 17.23
CA GLN A 334 -10.67 7.39 17.86
C GLN A 334 -9.92 6.60 18.93
N TYR A 335 -10.63 5.75 19.69
CA TYR A 335 -10.01 4.84 20.65
C TYR A 335 -9.05 3.85 19.97
N LEU A 336 -9.47 3.19 18.88
CA LEU A 336 -8.60 2.31 18.10
C LEU A 336 -7.37 3.04 17.56
N ARG A 337 -7.58 4.22 16.96
CA ARG A 337 -6.46 5.05 16.48
C ARG A 337 -5.49 5.36 17.61
N ALA A 338 -5.97 5.66 18.82
CA ALA A 338 -5.12 5.93 19.96
C ALA A 338 -4.31 4.69 20.40
N ILE A 339 -4.89 3.48 20.35
CA ILE A 339 -4.15 2.22 20.55
C ILE A 339 -3.06 2.09 19.48
N GLN A 340 -3.43 2.19 18.20
CA GLN A 340 -2.49 2.11 17.09
C GLN A 340 -1.38 3.17 17.22
N TRP A 341 -1.68 4.31 17.83
CA TRP A 341 -0.74 5.42 17.99
C TRP A 341 0.25 5.24 19.15
N LEU A 342 -0.16 4.62 20.26
CA LEU A 342 0.61 4.58 21.50
C LEU A 342 1.20 3.21 21.83
N LEU A 343 0.64 2.11 21.30
CA LEU A 343 0.96 0.75 21.74
C LEU A 343 2.44 0.36 21.58
N LEU A 344 3.10 0.79 20.49
CA LEU A 344 4.53 0.50 20.26
C LEU A 344 5.43 1.72 20.45
N GLN A 345 4.87 2.93 20.64
CA GLN A 345 5.64 4.15 20.85
C GLN A 345 4.82 5.22 21.58
N ASP A 346 5.25 5.60 22.79
CA ASP A 346 4.57 6.63 23.61
C ASP A 346 5.08 8.07 23.33
N ASP A 347 6.22 8.24 22.65
CA ASP A 347 6.72 9.58 22.33
C ASP A 347 5.99 10.24 21.14
N GLU A 348 4.97 11.02 21.47
CA GLU A 348 4.23 11.83 20.50
C GLU A 348 5.10 12.83 19.73
N LYS A 349 6.20 13.32 20.32
CA LYS A 349 7.05 14.38 19.74
C LYS A 349 8.03 13.86 18.70
N GLU A 350 8.17 12.55 18.60
CA GLU A 350 9.09 11.94 17.66
C GLU A 350 8.45 11.85 16.26
N GLU A 351 8.88 12.73 15.36
CA GLU A 351 8.50 12.66 13.94
C GLU A 351 8.98 11.34 13.34
N ILE A 352 8.03 10.62 12.75
CA ILE A 352 8.27 9.29 12.22
C ILE A 352 8.60 9.38 10.75
N ALA A 353 9.78 8.95 10.39
CA ALA A 353 10.11 8.62 9.02
C ALA A 353 10.83 7.27 9.06
N PRO A 354 10.53 6.34 8.16
CA PRO A 354 11.23 5.08 8.11
C PRO A 354 12.71 5.25 7.88
N LEU A 355 13.47 4.25 8.33
CA LEU A 355 14.92 4.31 8.29
C LEU A 355 15.45 4.60 6.87
N PRO A 356 14.89 4.03 5.78
CA PRO A 356 15.28 4.41 4.41
C PRO A 356 15.05 5.89 4.12
N GLU A 357 13.89 6.45 4.46
CA GLU A 357 13.59 7.87 4.25
C GLU A 357 14.48 8.79 5.08
N ARG A 358 14.79 8.41 6.33
CA ARG A 358 15.74 9.14 7.18
C ARG A 358 17.14 9.14 6.58
N ARG A 359 17.61 8.00 6.06
CA ARG A 359 18.90 7.89 5.36
C ARG A 359 18.91 8.71 4.07
N ALA A 360 17.84 8.65 3.29
CA ALA A 360 17.68 9.41 2.07
C ALA A 360 17.70 10.93 2.32
N LEU A 361 17.08 11.40 3.41
CA LEU A 361 17.19 12.80 3.86
C LEU A 361 18.62 13.20 4.24
N GLN A 362 19.38 12.30 4.86
CA GLN A 362 20.79 12.54 5.17
C GLN A 362 21.64 12.61 3.88
N PHE A 363 21.39 11.71 2.93
CA PHE A 363 22.05 11.71 1.64
C PHE A 363 21.75 12.99 0.85
N LEU A 364 20.48 13.35 0.73
CA LEU A 364 20.04 14.61 0.12
C LEU A 364 20.66 15.83 0.82
N SER A 365 20.73 15.82 2.16
CA SER A 365 21.39 16.87 2.95
C SER A 365 22.88 17.00 2.59
N SER A 366 23.57 15.89 2.30
CA SER A 366 24.96 15.88 1.88
C SER A 366 25.15 16.48 0.47
N ILE A 367 24.33 16.08 -0.50
CA ILE A 367 24.35 16.61 -1.88
C ILE A 367 24.11 18.12 -1.88
N TRP A 368 23.07 18.56 -1.18
CA TRP A 368 22.77 19.97 -1.05
C TRP A 368 23.95 20.75 -0.44
N SER A 369 24.60 20.19 0.59
CA SER A 369 25.76 20.85 1.22
C SER A 369 26.92 20.97 0.22
N ASN A 370 27.13 19.95 -0.61
CA ASN A 370 28.18 19.94 -1.62
C ASN A 370 27.92 20.96 -2.74
N PHE A 371 26.67 21.12 -3.17
CA PHE A 371 26.32 22.07 -4.23
C PHE A 371 26.30 23.53 -3.76
N GLY A 372 26.13 23.77 -2.46
CA GLY A 372 26.28 25.10 -1.87
C GLY A 372 25.35 26.14 -2.50
N ALA A 373 25.94 27.21 -3.05
CA ALA A 373 25.21 28.33 -3.64
C ALA A 373 24.47 28.00 -4.94
N ALA A 374 24.74 26.84 -5.55
CA ALA A 374 24.05 26.39 -6.76
C ALA A 374 22.62 25.88 -6.48
N VAL A 375 22.23 25.76 -5.20
CA VAL A 375 20.89 25.29 -4.81
C VAL A 375 20.24 26.30 -3.87
N SER A 376 18.98 26.64 -4.12
CA SER A 376 18.18 27.48 -3.23
C SER A 376 16.78 26.92 -3.03
N LEU A 377 16.19 27.23 -1.87
CA LEU A 377 14.77 26.98 -1.62
C LEU A 377 13.96 28.18 -2.10
N THR A 378 12.87 27.93 -2.81
CA THR A 378 11.92 28.97 -3.23
C THR A 378 10.79 29.13 -2.21
N THR A 379 10.05 30.24 -2.32
CA THR A 379 8.91 30.59 -1.43
C THR A 379 7.73 29.61 -1.53
N ALA A 380 7.60 28.89 -2.63
CA ALA A 380 6.56 27.88 -2.87
C ALA A 380 7.00 26.44 -2.51
N ASN A 381 7.94 26.27 -1.58
CA ASN A 381 8.46 24.96 -1.15
C ASN A 381 9.10 24.12 -2.28
N ASN A 382 9.61 24.75 -3.33
CA ASN A 382 10.30 24.05 -4.42
C ASN A 382 11.83 24.15 -4.26
N ILE A 383 12.54 23.21 -4.87
CA ILE A 383 14.00 23.18 -4.89
C ILE A 383 14.48 23.75 -6.21
N ALA A 384 15.18 24.88 -6.18
CA ALA A 384 15.81 25.46 -7.36
C ALA A 384 17.29 25.05 -7.41
N ILE A 385 17.77 24.67 -8.59
CA ILE A 385 19.14 24.21 -8.83
C ILE A 385 19.71 24.83 -10.10
N GLN A 386 20.97 25.25 -10.06
CA GLN A 386 21.70 25.74 -11.23
C GLN A 386 22.52 24.60 -11.86
N GLY A 387 22.28 24.34 -13.14
CA GLY A 387 23.06 23.39 -13.94
C GLY A 387 24.43 23.94 -14.35
N GLU A 388 25.31 23.07 -14.80
CA GLU A 388 26.63 23.42 -15.33
C GLU A 388 26.55 24.18 -16.65
N SER A 389 25.50 23.95 -17.43
CA SER A 389 25.21 24.70 -18.66
C SER A 389 24.86 26.18 -18.42
N GLY A 390 24.56 26.54 -17.16
CA GLY A 390 24.08 27.87 -16.77
C GLY A 390 22.56 28.02 -16.77
N LEU A 391 21.82 27.02 -17.26
CA LEU A 391 20.38 26.89 -17.02
C LEU A 391 20.07 26.70 -15.54
N ALA A 392 18.84 27.01 -15.14
CA ALA A 392 18.34 26.70 -13.81
C ALA A 392 17.10 25.83 -13.91
N TYR A 393 16.87 25.00 -12.91
CA TYR A 393 15.76 24.08 -12.85
C TYR A 393 15.05 24.22 -11.51
N ARG A 394 13.76 23.91 -11.49
CA ARG A 394 12.94 23.85 -10.29
C ARG A 394 12.30 22.48 -10.20
N ILE A 395 12.59 21.78 -9.11
CA ILE A 395 11.95 20.53 -8.73
C ILE A 395 10.76 20.90 -7.84
N GLY A 396 9.56 20.70 -8.38
CA GLY A 396 8.31 20.79 -7.65
C GLY A 396 7.94 19.44 -7.07
N ILE A 397 7.52 19.46 -5.80
CA ILE A 397 7.08 18.26 -5.09
C ILE A 397 5.57 18.37 -4.93
N SER A 398 4.84 17.76 -5.85
CA SER A 398 3.42 17.48 -5.67
C SER A 398 3.28 16.18 -4.89
N SER A 399 2.27 16.12 -4.03
CA SER A 399 1.93 14.90 -3.32
C SER A 399 0.45 14.66 -3.52
N SER A 400 0.08 13.50 -4.05
CA SER A 400 -1.20 12.89 -3.72
C SER A 400 -1.11 12.28 -2.31
N ARG A 401 -2.19 11.68 -1.79
CA ARG A 401 -2.14 11.00 -0.49
C ARG A 401 -1.27 9.73 -0.53
N THR A 402 -1.11 9.14 -1.71
CA THR A 402 -0.53 7.81 -1.92
C THR A 402 0.79 7.83 -2.71
N GLU A 403 1.06 8.89 -3.49
CA GLU A 403 2.24 9.02 -4.34
C GLU A 403 2.82 10.44 -4.35
N TRP A 404 4.12 10.52 -4.63
CA TRP A 404 4.81 11.79 -4.86
C TRP A 404 5.13 11.96 -6.32
N ASP A 405 4.55 13.00 -6.91
CA ASP A 405 4.86 13.46 -8.25
C ASP A 405 5.91 14.54 -8.17
N LEU A 406 7.01 14.29 -8.85
CA LEU A 406 8.10 15.25 -8.99
C LEU A 406 7.96 15.91 -10.35
N SER A 407 7.70 17.21 -10.36
CA SER A 407 7.61 18.00 -11.59
C SER A 407 8.87 18.82 -11.77
N ILE A 408 9.44 18.79 -12.98
CA ILE A 408 10.69 19.50 -13.27
C ILE A 408 10.40 20.59 -14.29
N HIS A 409 10.79 21.81 -13.94
CA HIS A 409 10.64 22.97 -14.80
C HIS A 409 12.01 23.60 -15.04
N THR A 410 12.31 23.96 -16.28
CA THR A 410 13.54 24.66 -16.65
C THR A 410 13.33 26.17 -16.78
N PHE A 411 14.39 26.92 -16.52
CA PHE A 411 14.47 28.36 -16.50
C PHE A 411 15.81 28.82 -17.07
N ARG A 412 15.80 30.03 -17.64
CA ARG A 412 17.01 30.65 -18.20
C ARG A 412 18.14 30.85 -17.18
N ASN A 413 17.82 31.09 -15.91
CA ASN A 413 18.79 31.36 -14.85
C ASN A 413 18.14 31.23 -13.46
N MET A 414 18.99 31.22 -12.43
CA MET A 414 18.57 31.05 -11.03
C MET A 414 17.64 32.16 -10.52
N ALA A 415 17.78 33.40 -11.02
CA ALA A 415 16.90 34.49 -10.63
C ALA A 415 15.47 34.29 -11.15
N ASP A 416 15.31 33.75 -12.36
CA ASP A 416 14.00 33.41 -12.92
C ASP A 416 13.37 32.20 -12.22
N ALA A 417 14.17 31.18 -11.86
CA ALA A 417 13.70 30.02 -11.09
C ALA A 417 13.18 30.40 -9.69
N ASN A 418 13.83 31.38 -9.04
CA ASN A 418 13.44 31.89 -7.73
C ASN A 418 12.23 32.86 -7.77
N ALA A 419 11.90 33.43 -8.94
CA ALA A 419 10.87 34.46 -9.07
C ALA A 419 9.44 33.93 -9.30
N GLU A 420 9.16 32.67 -8.95
CA GLU A 420 7.84 32.01 -9.09
C GLU A 420 7.20 32.09 -10.48
N LYS A 421 8.01 32.22 -11.54
CA LYS A 421 7.50 32.18 -12.92
C LYS A 421 7.07 30.77 -13.32
N SER A 422 6.20 30.68 -14.33
CA SER A 422 6.01 29.45 -15.11
C SER A 422 7.32 29.14 -15.82
N GLY A 423 7.89 27.97 -15.54
CA GLY A 423 9.01 27.45 -16.30
C GLY A 423 8.50 26.56 -17.42
N ILE A 424 9.39 26.13 -18.31
CA ILE A 424 9.05 25.14 -19.33
C ILE A 424 9.15 23.75 -18.68
N PRO A 425 8.09 22.91 -18.71
CA PRO A 425 8.17 21.58 -18.11
C PRO A 425 9.15 20.69 -18.88
N VAL A 426 9.86 19.83 -18.15
CA VAL A 426 10.79 18.84 -18.69
C VAL A 426 10.47 17.50 -18.06
N CYS A 427 10.09 16.51 -18.87
CA CYS A 427 9.87 15.16 -18.41
C CYS A 427 11.22 14.47 -18.21
N ILE A 428 11.47 13.94 -17.02
CA ILE A 428 12.63 13.06 -16.80
C ILE A 428 12.08 11.79 -16.16
N GLN A 429 12.05 10.71 -16.94
CA GLN A 429 11.63 9.41 -16.44
C GLN A 429 12.75 8.81 -15.59
N LEU A 430 12.38 8.33 -14.40
CA LEU A 430 13.21 7.39 -13.65
C LEU A 430 12.81 5.99 -14.12
N ASN A 431 13.79 5.14 -14.41
CA ASN A 431 13.55 3.78 -14.90
C ASN A 431 12.53 3.05 -14.00
N SER A 432 11.60 2.30 -14.56
CA SER A 432 10.48 1.68 -13.82
C SER A 432 10.93 0.72 -12.70
N GLU A 433 12.12 0.12 -12.84
CA GLU A 433 12.79 -0.69 -11.81
C GLU A 433 13.18 0.12 -10.54
N ILE A 434 13.14 1.46 -10.61
CA ILE A 434 13.51 2.40 -9.54
C ILE A 434 12.27 2.91 -8.77
N SER A 435 11.07 2.40 -9.09
CA SER A 435 9.77 2.82 -8.52
C SER A 435 9.60 2.60 -7.00
N GLY A 436 10.60 2.05 -6.32
CA GLY A 436 10.64 1.89 -4.85
C GLY A 436 11.61 2.82 -4.09
N LEU A 437 12.28 3.77 -4.75
CA LEU A 437 13.25 4.63 -4.04
C LEU A 437 12.58 5.60 -3.05
N PRO A 438 13.17 5.79 -1.85
CA PRO A 438 12.77 6.84 -0.92
C PRO A 438 12.71 8.21 -1.58
N LEU A 439 11.77 9.06 -1.18
CA LEU A 439 11.57 10.38 -1.80
C LEU A 439 12.85 11.24 -1.77
N GLY A 440 13.62 11.16 -0.68
CA GLY A 440 14.91 11.85 -0.57
C GLY A 440 15.91 11.45 -1.65
N ASP A 441 15.96 10.16 -2.01
CA ASP A 441 16.88 9.60 -3.00
C ASP A 441 16.42 9.94 -4.42
N ARG A 442 15.10 9.94 -4.67
CA ARG A 442 14.53 10.43 -5.94
C ARG A 442 14.92 11.89 -6.19
N ILE A 443 14.73 12.76 -5.20
CA ILE A 443 15.10 14.19 -5.30
C ILE A 443 16.62 14.33 -5.49
N ALA A 444 17.42 13.59 -4.73
CA ALA A 444 18.87 13.58 -4.86
C ALA A 444 19.33 13.20 -6.28
N THR A 445 18.71 12.18 -6.86
CA THR A 445 18.98 11.72 -8.23
C THR A 445 18.70 12.83 -9.24
N PHE A 446 17.53 13.47 -9.17
CA PHE A 446 17.24 14.63 -10.02
C PHE A 446 18.21 15.78 -9.80
N MET A 447 18.59 16.09 -8.57
CA MET A 447 19.57 17.14 -8.29
C MET A 447 20.94 16.84 -8.91
N LEU A 448 21.41 15.60 -8.86
CA LEU A 448 22.67 15.19 -9.50
C LEU A 448 22.58 15.31 -11.02
N ALA A 449 21.51 14.78 -11.62
CA ALA A 449 21.25 14.82 -13.06
C ALA A 449 21.18 16.26 -13.60
N LEU A 450 20.41 17.13 -12.93
CA LEU A 450 20.21 18.53 -13.33
C LEU A 450 21.43 19.41 -13.02
N ARG A 451 22.25 19.05 -12.03
CA ARG A 451 23.51 19.76 -11.79
C ARG A 451 24.49 19.51 -12.94
N GLY A 452 24.68 18.25 -13.31
CA GLY A 452 25.49 17.83 -14.46
C GLY A 452 24.70 17.84 -15.76
N ASP A 453 23.77 18.79 -15.96
CA ASP A 453 22.86 18.83 -17.11
C ASP A 453 23.55 18.63 -18.47
N SER A 454 24.78 19.14 -18.61
CA SER A 454 25.58 19.07 -19.84
C SER A 454 26.08 17.66 -20.15
N SER A 455 26.45 16.87 -19.14
CA SER A 455 26.83 15.46 -19.33
C SER A 455 25.59 14.57 -19.40
N THR A 456 24.61 14.82 -18.53
CA THR A 456 23.38 14.04 -18.44
C THR A 456 22.48 14.18 -19.68
N ALA A 457 22.55 15.30 -20.40
CA ALA A 457 21.88 15.47 -21.69
C ALA A 457 22.27 14.41 -22.74
N ASN A 458 23.38 13.69 -22.58
CA ASN A 458 23.72 12.57 -23.48
C ASN A 458 22.94 11.29 -23.17
N SER A 459 22.36 11.20 -21.97
CA SER A 459 21.65 10.01 -21.47
C SER A 459 20.15 10.24 -21.30
N ILE A 460 19.68 11.50 -21.26
CA ILE A 460 18.28 11.86 -21.08
C ILE A 460 17.81 12.65 -22.32
N SER A 461 16.93 12.02 -23.11
CA SER A 461 16.38 12.52 -24.38
C SER A 461 15.83 13.94 -24.29
N THR A 462 14.95 14.20 -23.33
CA THR A 462 14.29 15.50 -23.12
C THR A 462 15.25 16.62 -22.71
N LEU A 463 16.29 16.31 -21.93
CA LEU A 463 17.37 17.26 -21.60
C LEU A 463 18.25 17.52 -22.83
N GLN A 464 18.48 16.50 -23.66
CA GLN A 464 19.20 16.65 -24.91
C GLN A 464 18.48 17.64 -25.83
N ASP A 465 17.17 17.48 -25.98
CA ASP A 465 16.36 18.32 -26.86
C ASP A 465 16.24 19.75 -26.32
N LEU A 466 16.11 19.91 -25.01
CA LEU A 466 16.24 21.22 -24.35
C LEU A 466 17.58 21.87 -24.69
N HIS A 467 18.68 21.13 -24.59
CA HIS A 467 20.02 21.64 -24.88
C HIS A 467 20.19 21.97 -26.36
N LYS A 468 19.68 21.15 -27.29
CA LYS A 468 19.68 21.46 -28.73
C LYS A 468 18.87 22.71 -29.03
N SER A 469 17.65 22.84 -28.49
CA SER A 469 16.79 23.99 -28.70
C SER A 469 17.37 25.28 -28.12
N TRP A 470 18.06 25.20 -26.98
CA TRP A 470 18.62 26.39 -26.32
C TRP A 470 20.02 26.78 -26.80
N PHE A 471 20.91 25.80 -26.97
CA PHE A 471 22.31 26.00 -27.34
C PHE A 471 22.60 25.68 -28.80
N GLY A 472 21.91 24.72 -29.42
CA GLY A 472 22.13 24.30 -30.82
C GLY A 472 21.84 25.39 -31.84
N ASP A 473 20.81 26.21 -31.61
CA ASP A 473 20.49 27.38 -32.44
C ASP A 473 21.51 28.54 -32.32
N THR A 474 22.47 28.44 -31.39
CA THR A 474 23.48 29.50 -31.12
C THR A 474 24.82 29.28 -31.83
N ALA A 475 24.99 28.19 -32.59
CA ALA A 475 26.18 27.96 -33.42
C ALA A 475 26.35 28.96 -34.58
N TRP A 476 25.42 29.91 -34.77
CA TRP A 476 25.46 30.89 -35.86
C TRP A 476 25.58 32.37 -35.47
N ALA A 477 25.92 32.71 -34.23
CA ALA A 477 26.30 34.09 -33.91
C ALA A 477 27.15 34.18 -32.63
N GLY A 478 28.47 34.32 -32.82
CA GLY A 478 29.37 34.70 -31.73
C GLY A 478 28.87 35.95 -30.99
N ASN A 479 28.95 35.89 -29.66
CA ASN A 479 28.74 37.00 -28.72
C ASN A 479 27.30 37.46 -28.38
N HIS A 480 26.25 36.70 -28.65
CA HIS A 480 24.96 37.00 -28.01
C HIS A 480 24.83 36.36 -26.63
N ARG A 481 24.89 37.19 -25.59
CA ARG A 481 24.28 36.88 -24.29
C ARG A 481 22.84 36.43 -24.56
N LEU A 482 22.57 35.15 -24.34
CA LEU A 482 21.25 34.51 -24.39
C LEU A 482 20.18 35.49 -23.88
N SER A 483 19.25 35.93 -24.73
CA SER A 483 18.32 37.02 -24.46
C SER A 483 17.01 36.53 -23.81
N LYS A 484 16.35 37.38 -23.00
CA LYS A 484 14.98 37.12 -22.51
C LYS A 484 13.97 36.88 -23.66
N SER A 485 14.18 37.51 -24.81
CA SER A 485 13.31 37.34 -25.99
C SER A 485 13.44 35.96 -26.62
N GLN A 486 14.64 35.37 -26.62
CA GLN A 486 14.88 34.03 -27.16
C GLN A 486 14.25 32.96 -26.27
N TRP A 487 14.37 33.11 -24.95
CA TRP A 487 13.69 32.21 -24.01
C TRP A 487 12.17 32.20 -24.22
N LYS A 488 11.55 33.37 -24.37
CA LYS A 488 10.10 33.45 -24.67
C LYS A 488 9.72 32.81 -26.00
N LYS A 489 10.59 32.87 -27.01
CA LYS A 489 10.36 32.22 -28.30
C LYS A 489 10.38 30.69 -28.15
N MET A 490 11.33 30.16 -27.36
CA MET A 490 11.38 28.74 -27.04
C MET A 490 10.16 28.29 -26.22
N GLU A 491 9.79 29.06 -25.19
CA GLU A 491 8.60 28.80 -24.37
C GLU A 491 7.33 28.74 -25.23
N GLY A 492 7.20 29.62 -26.23
CA GLY A 492 6.09 29.57 -27.19
C GLY A 492 6.16 28.42 -28.22
N ALA A 493 7.35 27.88 -28.49
CA ALA A 493 7.54 26.76 -29.41
C ALA A 493 7.29 25.39 -28.74
N HIS A 494 7.36 25.34 -27.41
CA HIS A 494 7.15 24.13 -26.61
C HIS A 494 6.05 24.36 -25.55
N PRO A 495 4.77 24.52 -25.96
CA PRO A 495 3.67 24.80 -25.04
C PRO A 495 3.43 23.70 -24.01
N ASN A 496 3.71 22.44 -24.38
CA ASN A 496 3.61 21.27 -23.50
C ASN A 496 4.96 20.89 -22.85
N GLY A 497 6.00 21.69 -23.07
CA GLY A 497 7.36 21.42 -22.61
C GLY A 497 8.14 20.39 -23.43
N PHE A 498 9.20 19.86 -22.82
CA PHE A 498 10.03 18.79 -23.36
C PHE A 498 9.57 17.46 -22.75
N VAL A 499 8.73 16.74 -23.48
CA VAL A 499 8.16 15.45 -23.09
C VAL A 499 8.62 14.39 -24.09
N GLU A 500 8.78 13.15 -23.64
CA GLU A 500 8.93 12.04 -24.58
C GLU A 500 7.61 11.92 -25.35
N GLN A 501 7.70 11.89 -26.68
CA GLN A 501 6.58 11.47 -27.49
C GLN A 501 6.45 9.97 -27.24
N ASP A 502 5.31 9.57 -26.67
CA ASP A 502 4.91 8.18 -26.72
C ASP A 502 4.62 7.94 -28.20
N ASP A 503 5.57 7.34 -28.91
CA ASP A 503 5.38 6.83 -30.28
C ASP A 503 4.47 5.59 -30.23
N GLY A 504 3.54 5.55 -29.27
CA GLY A 504 2.50 4.54 -29.16
C GLY A 504 1.72 4.60 -30.44
N ASP A 505 1.78 3.51 -31.19
CA ASP A 505 1.06 3.26 -32.42
C ASP A 505 -0.38 3.77 -32.31
N ASP A 506 -0.62 4.98 -32.81
CA ASP A 506 -1.95 5.52 -33.14
C ASP A 506 -2.60 4.71 -34.29
N ASP A 507 -2.00 3.61 -34.73
CA ASP A 507 -2.55 2.67 -35.72
C ASP A 507 -3.59 1.70 -35.11
N TRP A 508 -3.70 1.56 -33.78
CA TRP A 508 -4.70 0.67 -33.16
C TRP A 508 -6.14 1.20 -33.20
N LEU A 509 -6.35 2.47 -33.55
CA LEU A 509 -7.68 3.08 -33.67
C LEU A 509 -8.16 3.23 -35.11
N GLU A 510 -7.32 3.04 -36.14
CA GLU A 510 -7.75 3.11 -37.54
C GLU A 510 -8.14 1.74 -38.14
N GLU A 511 -7.58 0.61 -37.67
CA GLU A 511 -7.96 -0.71 -38.20
C GLU A 511 -9.33 -1.23 -37.71
N ALA A 512 -9.92 -0.62 -36.67
CA ALA A 512 -11.23 -1.05 -36.14
C ALA A 512 -12.43 -0.46 -36.90
N TRP A 513 -12.24 0.49 -37.82
CA TRP A 513 -13.32 1.22 -38.50
C TRP A 513 -13.43 0.98 -40.01
N GLU A 514 -12.63 0.08 -40.59
CA GLU A 514 -12.77 -0.38 -41.98
C GLU A 514 -13.27 -1.84 -42.11
N MET A 515 -14.16 -2.28 -41.21
CA MET A 515 -14.98 -3.47 -41.45
C MET A 515 -16.44 -3.22 -41.06
N GLU A 516 -17.09 -2.32 -41.80
CA GLU A 516 -18.52 -2.45 -42.07
C GLU A 516 -18.71 -2.74 -43.56
N GLU A 517 -19.67 -3.64 -43.81
CA GLU A 517 -20.16 -4.14 -45.11
C GLU A 517 -19.42 -5.39 -45.64
N GLU A 518 -19.91 -6.58 -45.26
CA GLU A 518 -20.58 -7.45 -46.25
C GLU A 518 -21.30 -8.67 -45.60
N GLU A 519 -22.59 -8.75 -45.92
CA GLU A 519 -23.44 -9.93 -46.12
C GLU A 519 -23.82 -10.88 -44.96
N TYR A 520 -25.03 -10.62 -44.46
CA TYR A 520 -26.06 -11.61 -44.14
C TYR A 520 -25.95 -12.92 -44.95
N TRP A 521 -25.82 -14.05 -44.26
CA TRP A 521 -26.33 -15.34 -44.76
C TRP A 521 -27.17 -16.01 -43.66
N GLU A 522 -28.39 -16.35 -44.06
CA GLU A 522 -29.45 -16.96 -43.27
C GLU A 522 -29.03 -18.32 -42.69
N GLU A 523 -29.37 -18.58 -41.43
CA GLU A 523 -29.38 -19.91 -40.84
C GLU A 523 -30.46 -20.76 -41.52
N ASP A 524 -30.09 -21.70 -42.37
CA ASP A 524 -30.70 -23.03 -42.42
C ASP A 524 -29.94 -23.98 -43.36
N GLU A 525 -29.97 -25.27 -43.02
CA GLU A 525 -29.42 -26.43 -43.75
C GLU A 525 -27.90 -26.72 -43.60
N LEU A 526 -27.57 -27.57 -42.62
CA LEU A 526 -26.99 -28.90 -42.92
C LEU A 526 -26.85 -29.76 -41.65
N SER A 527 -27.87 -30.56 -41.42
CA SER A 527 -27.75 -31.83 -40.71
C SER A 527 -27.04 -32.85 -41.62
N GLN A 528 -25.94 -33.45 -41.16
CA GLN A 528 -25.54 -34.87 -41.34
C GLN A 528 -24.04 -35.10 -41.03
N ALA A 529 -23.79 -35.84 -39.93
CA ALA A 529 -22.74 -36.83 -39.54
C ALA A 529 -21.47 -37.06 -40.44
N PRO A 530 -20.35 -37.69 -39.96
CA PRO A 530 -20.27 -38.62 -38.82
C PRO A 530 -18.99 -38.58 -37.94
N SER A 531 -19.08 -39.26 -36.79
CA SER A 531 -17.95 -39.67 -35.94
C SER A 531 -17.08 -40.75 -36.60
N PRO A 532 -15.79 -40.87 -36.22
CA PRO A 532 -15.09 -42.16 -36.26
C PRO A 532 -14.51 -42.58 -34.89
N PRO A 533 -14.14 -43.86 -34.74
CA PRO A 533 -14.37 -44.64 -33.53
C PRO A 533 -13.11 -44.91 -32.68
N GLY A 534 -13.34 -45.37 -31.45
CA GLY A 534 -12.33 -45.98 -30.57
C GLY A 534 -11.95 -47.41 -30.99
N ASP A 535 -10.71 -47.82 -30.71
CA ASP A 535 -10.35 -48.71 -29.59
C ASP A 535 -8.96 -49.37 -29.75
N SER A 536 -8.22 -49.32 -28.64
CA SER A 536 -7.17 -50.22 -28.07
C SER A 536 -5.99 -50.73 -28.91
N GLU A 537 -4.76 -50.53 -28.43
CA GLU A 537 -4.08 -51.51 -27.55
C GLU A 537 -2.75 -50.97 -26.94
N VAL A 538 -2.70 -51.09 -25.61
CA VAL A 538 -1.61 -51.31 -24.63
C VAL A 538 -0.13 -51.37 -25.10
N ILE A 539 0.74 -50.69 -24.34
CA ILE A 539 2.07 -51.06 -23.74
C ILE A 539 2.75 -49.72 -23.39
N GLY A 540 3.31 -49.38 -22.22
CA GLY A 540 3.59 -50.03 -20.95
C GLY A 540 4.53 -49.08 -20.17
N VAL A 541 4.27 -48.86 -18.88
CA VAL A 541 5.17 -48.54 -17.75
C VAL A 541 6.43 -47.68 -18.00
N VAL A 542 6.60 -46.59 -17.23
CA VAL A 542 7.68 -46.39 -16.22
C VAL A 542 7.43 -45.07 -15.45
N ARG A 543 7.30 -45.20 -14.13
CA ARG A 543 7.54 -44.16 -13.10
C ARG A 543 9.04 -44.09 -12.81
N SER A 544 9.56 -42.88 -12.54
CA SER A 544 10.75 -42.64 -11.71
C SER A 544 10.73 -41.15 -11.31
N GLU A 545 10.27 -40.78 -10.12
CA GLU A 545 11.03 -40.73 -8.85
C GLU A 545 12.32 -39.91 -8.95
N ILE A 546 12.30 -38.70 -8.39
CA ILE A 546 13.48 -37.91 -8.03
C ILE A 546 13.64 -38.03 -6.50
N PRO A 547 14.80 -38.48 -5.98
CA PRO A 547 15.03 -38.63 -4.55
C PRO A 547 15.66 -37.38 -3.92
N TRP A 548 15.22 -37.14 -2.68
CA TRP A 548 15.72 -36.20 -1.69
C TRP A 548 17.23 -36.33 -1.36
N PHE A 549 17.86 -35.22 -0.99
CA PHE A 549 18.96 -35.18 0.00
C PHE A 549 19.01 -33.81 0.71
N THR A 550 19.07 -33.85 2.04
CA THR A 550 19.43 -32.74 2.95
C THR A 550 20.93 -32.91 3.38
N PRO A 551 21.48 -32.13 4.34
CA PRO A 551 22.50 -31.09 4.10
C PRO A 551 23.89 -31.45 4.69
N GLU A 552 24.98 -31.12 3.99
CA GLU A 552 26.34 -31.09 4.58
C GLU A 552 27.03 -29.74 4.34
N ALA A 553 27.76 -29.29 5.36
CA ALA A 553 28.37 -27.96 5.45
C ALA A 553 29.40 -27.68 4.33
N PRO A 554 29.50 -26.43 3.84
CA PRO A 554 30.43 -26.13 2.76
C PRO A 554 31.90 -26.11 3.24
N PRO A 555 32.83 -26.71 2.48
CA PRO A 555 34.28 -26.55 2.65
C PRO A 555 34.76 -25.18 2.08
N PRO A 556 36.00 -24.75 2.40
CA PRO A 556 36.45 -23.39 2.11
C PRO A 556 36.75 -23.16 0.62
N GLU A 557 36.56 -21.91 0.23
CA GLU A 557 36.67 -21.30 -1.10
C GLU A 557 37.88 -21.75 -1.92
N GLU A 558 37.63 -22.24 -3.14
CA GLU A 558 38.57 -22.21 -4.26
C GLU A 558 38.07 -21.15 -5.25
N GLU A 559 38.89 -20.13 -5.51
CA GLU A 559 38.61 -19.02 -6.42
C GLU A 559 38.57 -19.53 -7.88
N ASP A 560 37.40 -19.47 -8.52
CA ASP A 560 37.26 -19.73 -9.96
C ASP A 560 37.77 -18.52 -10.77
N GLU A 561 38.86 -18.73 -11.52
CA GLU A 561 39.55 -17.72 -12.35
C GLU A 561 38.74 -17.21 -13.57
N SER A 562 37.45 -17.50 -13.68
CA SER A 562 36.60 -17.06 -14.80
C SER A 562 36.00 -15.65 -14.63
N ASP A 563 35.90 -15.11 -13.41
CA ASP A 563 35.29 -13.80 -13.14
C ASP A 563 36.25 -12.60 -13.28
N ILE A 564 37.55 -12.87 -13.49
CA ILE A 564 38.57 -11.83 -13.68
C ILE A 564 38.58 -11.28 -15.13
N SER A 565 37.87 -11.93 -16.07
CA SER A 565 37.87 -11.53 -17.48
C SER A 565 36.95 -10.34 -17.79
N VAL A 566 35.88 -10.11 -17.02
CA VAL A 566 34.88 -9.07 -17.33
C VAL A 566 35.32 -7.69 -16.83
N TRP A 567 35.89 -7.63 -15.62
CA TRP A 567 36.37 -6.38 -15.02
C TRP A 567 37.64 -5.83 -15.68
N ARG A 568 38.46 -6.71 -16.27
CA ARG A 568 39.66 -6.31 -17.02
C ARG A 568 39.32 -5.60 -18.34
N MET A 569 38.19 -5.98 -18.95
CA MET A 569 37.67 -5.37 -20.18
C MET A 569 37.10 -3.96 -19.92
N VAL A 570 36.52 -3.74 -18.74
CA VAL A 570 35.98 -2.43 -18.31
C VAL A 570 37.09 -1.44 -17.97
N ALA A 571 38.21 -1.91 -17.39
CA ALA A 571 39.36 -1.06 -17.08
C ALA A 571 40.11 -0.58 -18.34
N ASP A 572 40.22 -1.42 -19.38
CA ASP A 572 40.86 -1.06 -20.65
C ASP A 572 40.00 -0.09 -21.50
N ALA A 573 38.68 -0.05 -21.28
CA ALA A 573 37.76 0.85 -21.98
C ALA A 573 37.74 2.29 -21.40
N LEU A 574 38.22 2.51 -20.18
CA LEU A 574 38.20 3.80 -19.48
C LEU A 574 39.53 4.57 -19.49
N GLY A 575 40.56 4.06 -20.17
CA GLY A 575 41.72 4.87 -20.54
C GLY A 575 42.56 5.41 -19.37
N GLU A 576 42.73 4.66 -18.29
CA GLU A 576 43.74 4.95 -17.25
C GLU A 576 44.85 3.89 -17.24
N ARG A 577 45.85 4.07 -18.09
CA ARG A 577 47.23 3.69 -17.76
C ARG A 577 48.04 4.96 -17.62
N MET A 578 48.45 5.29 -16.40
CA MET A 578 49.70 6.00 -16.21
C MET A 578 50.73 5.02 -15.66
N GLU A 579 51.75 4.80 -16.49
CA GLU A 579 53.04 4.21 -16.13
C GLU A 579 53.72 5.06 -15.05
N GLY A 580 54.28 4.41 -14.04
CA GLY A 580 55.07 5.04 -12.97
C GLY A 580 55.08 4.23 -11.69
#